data_AF-A0A831W1S7-F1
#
_entry.id   AF-A0A831W1S7-F1
#
_cell.length_a   1.000
_cell.length_b   1.000
_cell.length_c   1.000
_cell.angle_alpha   90.00
_cell.angle_beta   90.00
_cell.angle_gamma   90.00
#
_symmetry.space_group_name_H-M   'P 1'
#
loop_
_entity.id
_entity.type
_entity.pdbx_description
1 polymer ?
#
loop_
_entity_poly.entity_id
_entity_poly.type
_entity_poly.pdbx_seq_one_letter_code
_entity_poly.pdbx_strand_id
1 'polypeptide(L)'
;MSEHKPGQPQQPQNQLDEDAIAFAQGIFELARNGGTNMLRPMLEAGVPVNMRTSSGESLLMLAASNGHADTVQLLLEKGANPELQDTDGNTALSLARATGAQDAIKHLER
;
A
#
# COMPACT_ATOMS: atom_id res chain seq x y z
N MET A 1 37.84 36.67 26.64
CA MET A 1 36.82 36.01 27.48
C MET A 1 35.56 35.92 26.68
N SER A 2 35.03 34.70 26.60
CA SER A 2 33.99 34.25 25.68
C SER A 2 32.61 34.55 26.22
N GLU A 3 31.69 35.04 25.40
CA GLU A 3 30.24 34.92 25.62
C GLU A 3 29.55 34.57 24.30
N HIS A 4 29.66 33.31 23.89
CA HIS A 4 28.74 32.72 22.91
C HIS A 4 27.48 32.29 23.67
N LYS A 5 26.37 32.95 23.34
CA LYS A 5 25.01 32.68 23.81
C LYS A 5 24.62 31.21 23.53
N PRO A 6 23.87 30.51 24.41
CA PRO A 6 23.42 29.15 24.16
C PRO A 6 22.35 29.16 23.06
N GLY A 7 22.74 28.77 21.85
CA GLY A 7 21.84 28.55 20.72
C GLY A 7 21.16 27.19 20.85
N GLN A 8 19.95 27.21 21.41
CA GLN A 8 18.78 26.33 21.20
C GLN A 8 18.97 24.80 21.03
N PRO A 9 18.15 23.97 21.71
CA PRO A 9 18.02 22.56 21.34
C PRO A 9 17.46 22.47 19.91
N GLN A 10 18.23 21.86 19.01
CA GLN A 10 17.74 21.49 17.69
C GLN A 10 16.64 20.43 17.89
N GLN A 11 15.41 20.80 17.55
CA GLN A 11 14.25 19.89 17.60
C GLN A 11 14.42 18.80 16.51
N PRO A 12 14.17 17.51 16.80
CA PRO A 12 14.09 16.48 15.76
C PRO A 12 12.72 16.58 15.09
N GLN A 13 12.56 17.50 14.14
CA GLN A 13 11.28 17.69 13.42
C GLN A 13 11.13 16.84 12.14
N ASN A 14 12.12 16.03 11.76
CA ASN A 14 12.11 15.26 10.51
C ASN A 14 11.99 13.73 10.66
N GLN A 15 11.97 13.19 11.87
CA GLN A 15 11.96 11.72 12.07
C GLN A 15 10.55 11.11 11.97
N LEU A 16 9.52 11.86 12.40
CA LEU A 16 8.14 11.38 12.46
C LEU A 16 7.54 11.07 11.08
N ASP A 17 8.01 11.73 10.01
CA ASP A 17 7.58 11.47 8.65
C ASP A 17 8.28 10.24 8.04
N GLU A 18 9.56 10.01 8.33
CA GLU A 18 10.29 8.88 7.74
C GLU A 18 9.78 7.53 8.26
N ASP A 19 9.44 7.43 9.55
CA ASP A 19 8.87 6.20 10.12
C ASP A 19 7.48 5.91 9.53
N ALA A 20 6.65 6.94 9.33
CA ALA A 20 5.32 6.79 8.72
C ALA A 20 5.43 6.40 7.24
N ILE A 21 6.37 6.99 6.50
CA ILE A 21 6.67 6.64 5.11
C ILE A 21 7.18 5.20 5.03
N ALA A 22 8.15 4.81 5.86
CA ALA A 22 8.69 3.45 5.88
C ALA A 22 7.62 2.41 6.24
N PHE A 23 6.73 2.74 7.18
CA PHE A 23 5.59 1.90 7.54
C PHE A 23 4.64 1.70 6.35
N ALA A 24 4.25 2.78 5.66
CA ALA A 24 3.40 2.70 4.48
C ALA A 24 4.06 1.90 3.35
N GLN A 25 5.37 2.11 3.10
CA GLN A 25 6.14 1.35 2.12
C GLN A 25 6.15 -0.15 2.43
N GLY A 26 6.31 -0.52 3.70
CA GLY A 26 6.22 -1.92 4.13
C GLY A 26 4.87 -2.56 3.77
N ILE A 27 3.77 -1.83 3.93
CA ILE A 27 2.43 -2.34 3.59
C ILE A 27 2.27 -2.52 2.08
N PHE A 28 2.77 -1.60 1.27
CA PHE A 28 2.77 -1.74 -0.19
C PHE A 28 3.58 -2.97 -0.64
N GLU A 29 4.76 -3.18 -0.05
CA GLU A 29 5.60 -4.35 -0.35
C GLU A 29 4.92 -5.67 0.03
N LEU A 30 4.21 -5.70 1.18
CA LEU A 30 3.41 -6.85 1.56
C LEU A 30 2.30 -7.14 0.54
N ALA A 31 1.59 -6.12 0.05
CA ALA A 31 0.57 -6.34 -0.98
C ALA A 31 1.19 -6.85 -2.29
N ARG A 32 2.33 -6.26 -2.69
CA ARG A 32 3.05 -6.64 -3.91
C ARG A 32 3.58 -8.08 -3.88
N ASN A 33 3.97 -8.58 -2.70
CA ASN A 33 4.59 -9.89 -2.53
C ASN A 33 3.65 -10.96 -1.93
N GLY A 34 2.35 -10.66 -1.82
CA GLY A 34 1.36 -11.64 -1.35
C GLY A 34 1.38 -11.89 0.16
N GLY A 35 1.80 -10.90 0.96
CA GLY A 35 1.90 -10.93 2.41
C GLY A 35 0.57 -10.96 3.16
N THR A 36 -0.40 -11.76 2.69
CA THR A 36 -1.79 -11.87 3.20
C THR A 36 -1.85 -12.01 4.73
N ASN A 37 -1.00 -12.87 5.31
CA ASN A 37 -1.00 -13.14 6.75
C ASN A 37 -0.56 -11.94 7.59
N MET A 38 0.28 -11.06 7.03
CA MET A 38 0.74 -9.85 7.70
C MET A 38 -0.22 -8.69 7.47
N LEU A 39 -0.82 -8.61 6.27
CA LEU A 39 -1.80 -7.57 5.93
C LEU A 39 -3.09 -7.69 6.74
N ARG A 40 -3.58 -8.91 6.99
CA ARG A 40 -4.84 -9.11 7.71
C ARG A 40 -4.90 -8.37 9.07
N PRO A 41 -3.97 -8.60 10.01
CA PRO A 41 -3.99 -7.90 11.30
C PRO A 41 -3.76 -6.39 11.15
N MET A 42 -3.00 -5.94 10.15
CA MET A 42 -2.78 -4.51 9.89
C MET A 42 -4.07 -3.81 9.45
N LEU A 43 -4.84 -4.42 8.54
CA LEU A 43 -6.14 -3.92 8.11
C LEU A 43 -7.15 -3.92 9.26
N GLU A 44 -7.11 -4.93 10.12
CA GLU A 44 -7.94 -5.00 11.34
C GLU A 44 -7.56 -3.94 12.38
N ALA A 45 -6.29 -3.53 12.41
CA ALA A 45 -5.80 -2.43 13.24
C ALA A 45 -6.12 -1.03 12.66
N GLY A 46 -6.83 -0.95 11.52
CA GLY A 46 -7.31 0.30 10.95
C GLY A 46 -6.41 0.89 9.86
N VAL A 47 -5.45 0.13 9.32
CA VAL A 47 -4.74 0.55 8.09
C VAL A 47 -5.78 0.80 6.99
N PRO A 48 -5.75 1.96 6.30
CA PRO A 48 -6.67 2.24 5.21
C PRO A 48 -6.48 1.25 4.05
N VAL A 49 -7.49 0.42 3.78
CA VAL A 49 -7.44 -0.61 2.72
C VAL A 49 -7.23 -0.02 1.32
N ASN A 50 -7.66 1.23 1.11
CA ASN A 50 -7.56 1.97 -0.16
C ASN A 50 -6.36 2.93 -0.21
N MET A 51 -5.34 2.73 0.62
CA MET A 51 -4.10 3.50 0.55
C MET A 51 -3.38 3.28 -0.79
N ARG A 52 -2.62 4.29 -1.23
CA ARG A 52 -2.07 4.37 -2.58
C ARG A 52 -0.61 4.80 -2.58
N THR A 53 0.16 4.24 -3.50
CA THR A 53 1.53 4.69 -3.77
C THR A 53 1.53 6.09 -4.39
N SER A 54 2.72 6.69 -4.55
CA SER A 54 2.89 7.94 -5.29
C SER A 54 2.46 7.84 -6.76
N SER A 55 2.49 6.65 -7.35
CA SER A 55 2.01 6.36 -8.70
C SER A 55 0.50 6.07 -8.74
N GLY A 56 -0.20 6.27 -7.62
CA GLY A 56 -1.61 5.98 -7.51
C GLY A 56 -1.96 4.50 -7.40
N GLU A 57 -1.01 3.58 -7.32
CA GLU A 57 -1.33 2.16 -7.21
C GLU A 57 -1.93 1.85 -5.83
N SER A 58 -3.11 1.24 -5.78
CA SER A 58 -3.72 0.75 -4.53
C SER A 58 -3.11 -0.59 -4.10
N LEU A 59 -3.32 -0.99 -2.84
CA LEU A 59 -2.95 -2.34 -2.38
C LEU A 59 -3.53 -3.44 -3.28
N LEU A 60 -4.78 -3.25 -3.73
CA LEU A 60 -5.46 -4.20 -4.60
C LEU A 60 -4.80 -4.29 -5.98
N MET A 61 -4.35 -3.16 -6.54
CA MET A 61 -3.60 -3.13 -7.81
C MET A 61 -2.27 -3.87 -7.69
N LEU A 62 -1.51 -3.62 -6.62
CA LEU A 62 -0.22 -4.26 -6.39
C LEU A 62 -0.37 -5.79 -6.26
N ALA A 63 -1.35 -6.25 -5.48
CA ALA A 63 -1.61 -7.68 -5.31
C ALA A 63 -2.11 -8.32 -6.62
N ALA A 64 -2.98 -7.63 -7.37
CA ALA A 64 -3.59 -8.13 -8.59
C ALA A 64 -2.59 -8.23 -9.74
N SER A 65 -1.76 -7.21 -9.95
CA SER A 65 -0.74 -7.20 -11.00
C SER A 65 0.32 -8.29 -10.79
N ASN A 66 0.63 -8.63 -9.53
CA ASN A 66 1.58 -9.69 -9.17
C ASN A 66 0.91 -11.08 -8.99
N GLY A 67 -0.41 -11.17 -9.19
CA GLY A 67 -1.14 -12.44 -9.18
C GLY A 67 -1.36 -13.08 -7.82
N HIS A 68 -1.28 -12.31 -6.73
CA HIS A 68 -1.51 -12.79 -5.38
C HIS A 68 -3.00 -12.87 -5.04
N ALA A 69 -3.67 -13.91 -5.56
CA ALA A 69 -5.11 -14.11 -5.46
C ALA A 69 -5.64 -14.10 -4.01
N ASP A 70 -4.94 -14.72 -3.07
CA ASP A 70 -5.34 -14.72 -1.65
C ASP A 70 -5.32 -13.30 -1.05
N THR A 71 -4.32 -12.49 -1.44
CA THR A 71 -4.23 -11.09 -1.02
C THR A 71 -5.32 -10.25 -1.68
N VAL A 72 -5.59 -10.47 -2.97
CA VAL A 72 -6.69 -9.82 -3.70
C VAL A 72 -8.02 -10.10 -2.99
N GLN A 73 -8.29 -11.37 -2.67
CA GLN A 73 -9.50 -11.76 -1.96
C GLN A 73 -9.59 -11.08 -0.59
N LEU A 74 -8.52 -11.13 0.22
CA LEU A 74 -8.50 -10.46 1.53
C LEU A 74 -8.81 -8.96 1.40
N LEU A 75 -8.20 -8.27 0.45
CA LEU A 75 -8.39 -6.83 0.27
C LEU A 75 -9.83 -6.51 -0.13
N LEU A 76 -10.44 -7.29 -1.03
CA LEU A 76 -11.85 -7.17 -1.40
C LEU A 76 -12.78 -7.43 -0.20
N GLU A 77 -12.51 -8.47 0.60
CA GLU A 77 -13.24 -8.76 1.84
C GLU A 77 -13.19 -7.60 2.86
N LYS A 78 -12.08 -6.86 2.87
CA LYS A 78 -11.89 -5.67 3.73
C LYS A 78 -12.40 -4.37 3.09
N GLY A 79 -13.07 -4.44 1.93
CA GLY A 79 -13.71 -3.28 1.28
C GLY A 79 -12.77 -2.45 0.39
N ALA A 80 -11.71 -3.05 -0.16
CA ALA A 80 -10.94 -2.41 -1.22
C ALA A 80 -11.84 -2.04 -2.41
N ASN A 81 -11.64 -0.87 -2.97
CA ASN A 81 -12.38 -0.40 -4.14
C ASN A 81 -11.66 -0.85 -5.43
N PRO A 82 -12.21 -1.80 -6.21
CA PRO A 82 -11.60 -2.30 -7.45
C PRO A 82 -11.58 -1.25 -8.58
N GLU A 83 -12.42 -0.22 -8.49
CA GLU A 83 -12.58 0.80 -9.53
C GLU A 83 -11.60 1.97 -9.38
N LEU A 84 -10.72 1.94 -8.36
CA LEU A 84 -9.63 2.91 -8.29
C LEU A 84 -8.76 2.78 -9.53
N GLN A 85 -8.20 3.91 -9.99
CA GLN A 85 -7.33 3.99 -11.15
C GLN A 85 -5.99 4.61 -10.80
N ASP A 86 -4.88 3.96 -11.15
CA ASP A 86 -3.53 4.54 -11.01
C ASP A 86 -3.35 5.79 -11.89
N THR A 87 -2.15 6.38 -11.91
CA THR A 87 -1.88 7.59 -12.71
C THR A 87 -2.03 7.39 -14.22
N ASP A 88 -1.97 6.14 -14.69
CA ASP A 88 -2.13 5.76 -16.10
C ASP A 88 -3.56 5.33 -16.44
N GLY A 89 -4.48 5.41 -15.47
CA GLY A 89 -5.88 5.04 -15.65
C GLY A 89 -6.17 3.54 -15.51
N ASN A 90 -5.18 2.74 -15.06
CA ASN A 90 -5.37 1.30 -14.90
C ASN A 90 -6.07 0.96 -13.58
N THR A 91 -7.04 0.05 -13.65
CA THR A 91 -7.65 -0.57 -12.47
C THR A 91 -6.91 -1.85 -12.10
N ALA A 92 -7.21 -2.42 -10.93
CA ALA A 92 -6.67 -3.72 -10.53
C ALA A 92 -6.95 -4.82 -11.55
N LEU A 93 -8.15 -4.82 -12.16
CA LEU A 93 -8.53 -5.80 -13.19
C LEU A 93 -7.73 -5.61 -14.49
N SER A 94 -7.52 -4.37 -14.94
CA SER A 94 -6.72 -4.08 -16.13
C SER A 94 -5.28 -4.56 -15.97
N LEU A 95 -4.67 -4.32 -14.79
CA LEU A 95 -3.32 -4.77 -14.50
C LEU A 95 -3.22 -6.30 -14.40
N ALA A 96 -4.15 -6.97 -13.72
CA ALA A 96 -4.19 -8.43 -13.62
C ALA A 96 -4.31 -9.10 -15.01
N ARG A 97 -5.09 -8.51 -15.91
CA ARG A 97 -5.20 -8.96 -17.31
C ARG A 97 -3.90 -8.75 -18.07
N ALA A 98 -3.24 -7.61 -17.90
CA ALA A 98 -1.96 -7.31 -18.56
C ALA A 98 -0.85 -8.29 -18.16
N THR A 99 -0.85 -8.76 -16.91
CA THR A 99 0.15 -9.73 -16.41
C THR A 99 -0.28 -11.19 -16.53
N GLY A 100 -1.54 -11.46 -16.92
CA GLY A 100 -2.08 -12.81 -17.06
C GLY A 100 -2.39 -13.51 -15.74
N ALA A 101 -2.60 -12.77 -14.66
CA ALA A 101 -2.90 -13.26 -13.32
C ALA A 101 -4.32 -13.88 -13.22
N GLN A 102 -4.51 -15.08 -13.79
CA GLN A 102 -5.82 -15.72 -13.98
C GLN A 102 -6.64 -15.82 -12.70
N ASP A 103 -6.04 -16.20 -11.57
CA ASP A 103 -6.80 -16.36 -10.33
C ASP A 103 -7.20 -15.00 -9.74
N ALA A 104 -6.34 -13.98 -9.82
CA ALA A 104 -6.71 -12.62 -9.43
C ALA A 104 -7.86 -12.06 -10.29
N ILE A 105 -7.81 -12.29 -11.62
CA ILE A 105 -8.90 -11.93 -12.56
C ILE A 105 -10.22 -12.55 -12.10
N LYS A 106 -10.23 -13.85 -11.78
CA LYS A 106 -11.43 -14.54 -11.29
C LYS A 106 -11.99 -13.95 -10.01
N HIS A 107 -11.19 -13.33 -9.16
CA HIS A 107 -11.69 -12.66 -7.94
C HIS A 107 -12.22 -11.26 -8.22
N LEU A 108 -11.68 -10.57 -9.22
CA LEU A 108 -12.03 -9.19 -9.58
C LEU A 108 -13.24 -9.09 -10.51
N GLU A 109 -13.63 -10.17 -11.19
CA GLU A 109 -14.79 -10.22 -12.10
C GLU A 109 -16.11 -10.65 -11.43
N ARG A 110 -16.12 -10.83 -10.10
CA ARG A 110 -17.27 -11.34 -9.33
C ARG A 110 -18.09 -10.20 -8.73
#